data_AF-A0A8J7VLD8-F1
#
_entry.id   AF-A0A8J7VLD8-F1
#
_cell.length_a   1.000
_cell.length_b   1.000
_cell.length_c   1.000
_cell.angle_alpha   90.00
_cell.angle_beta   90.00
_cell.angle_gamma   90.00
#
_symmetry.space_group_name_H-M   'P 1'
#
loop_
_entity.id
_entity.type
_entity.pdbx_description
1 polymer ?
#
loop_
_entity_poly.entity_id
_entity_poly.type
_entity_poly.pdbx_seq_one_letter_code
_entity_poly.pdbx_strand_id
1 'polypeptide(L)'
;MFYSNVFRSKNRAALILLLTCLPLGAVAPAHAQVSSFMQSVAEAAAVDQVVAEFYRSRNYETLWIGAQDADRRSALLTAFDGASLHGLPSARYDAMALRAGFAAAQTEGDLGRLEVAMTKAFLTYAHDMKSGVLTPKEVDSGILREIISPDPATLLAAIAQDDPRAFLRSLPPKSPQYARLMKEKLRLEAEIASGNRALPLSVNKLEPGASGSAVVAMRDRLTELGYLQRSISSTYDRQIVSAVQRFQLDQGLNADGVAGPSTVEALNLTSRDRLKAVEVAMERLRWLGDAPLGDRHIWVNLPEFTAKVVDKGRVTFQTRTVIGKAVADQRSPEFSDEMEYMVVNPSWGVPRSILVKEYLPLLRSNPHAVSHLQVVDNRGRVVPRGAVNFAAYSASNFPFGLRQPPSDGNALGKVKFMFPNPYNIYLQDTPTKSLFANEVRAY
;
A
#
# COMPACT_ATOMS: atom_id res chain seq x y z
N MET A 1 -73.52 -25.20 1.04
CA MET A 1 -74.33 -24.02 0.64
C MET A 1 -74.04 -23.78 -0.84
N PHE A 2 -74.84 -24.30 -1.79
CA PHE A 2 -76.03 -23.67 -2.42
C PHE A 2 -75.68 -22.26 -2.95
N TYR A 3 -75.73 -21.86 -4.24
CA TYR A 3 -76.61 -22.12 -5.41
C TYR A 3 -75.76 -21.97 -6.72
N SER A 4 -75.85 -22.81 -7.76
CA SER A 4 -76.80 -22.80 -8.90
C SER A 4 -76.92 -21.46 -9.67
N ASN A 5 -76.51 -21.42 -10.95
CA ASN A 5 -77.47 -21.30 -12.06
C ASN A 5 -76.87 -21.45 -13.47
N VAL A 6 -77.67 -22.14 -14.28
CA VAL A 6 -77.53 -22.48 -15.70
C VAL A 6 -78.23 -21.42 -16.53
N PHE A 7 -77.70 -21.04 -17.71
CA PHE A 7 -78.55 -20.76 -18.86
C PHE A 7 -77.88 -21.19 -20.18
N ARG A 8 -78.56 -22.13 -20.85
CA ARG A 8 -78.34 -22.53 -22.24
C ARG A 8 -78.95 -21.47 -23.17
N SER A 9 -78.31 -21.19 -24.29
CA SER A 9 -79.03 -20.94 -25.55
C SER A 9 -78.29 -21.63 -26.70
N LYS A 10 -79.09 -22.25 -27.57
CA LYS A 10 -78.67 -23.03 -28.74
C LYS A 10 -78.50 -22.08 -29.92
N ASN A 11 -77.56 -22.36 -30.82
CA ASN A 11 -77.83 -22.36 -32.26
C ASN A 11 -76.81 -23.21 -33.03
N ARG A 12 -77.36 -24.08 -33.88
CA ARG A 12 -76.65 -24.93 -34.85
C ARG A 12 -76.35 -24.09 -36.09
N ALA A 13 -75.15 -24.19 -36.65
CA ALA A 13 -74.90 -23.91 -38.06
C ALA A 13 -73.63 -24.64 -38.53
N ALA A 14 -73.63 -24.95 -39.82
CA ALA A 14 -72.91 -26.04 -40.45
C ALA A 14 -71.39 -25.83 -40.61
N LEU A 15 -70.72 -26.98 -40.65
CA LEU A 15 -69.34 -27.20 -41.05
C LEU A 15 -69.15 -26.80 -42.53
N ILE A 16 -68.35 -25.77 -42.80
CA ILE A 16 -67.78 -25.52 -44.14
C ILE A 16 -66.26 -25.60 -43.98
N LEU A 17 -65.69 -26.66 -44.57
CA LEU A 17 -64.25 -26.83 -44.76
C LEU A 17 -63.80 -25.80 -45.81
N LEU A 18 -63.06 -24.77 -45.39
CA LEU A 18 -62.31 -23.89 -46.27
C LEU A 18 -60.83 -24.15 -46.03
N LEU A 19 -60.22 -24.94 -46.93
CA LEU A 19 -58.77 -24.99 -47.08
C LEU A 19 -58.31 -23.61 -47.57
N THR A 20 -57.81 -22.78 -46.66
CA THR A 20 -56.99 -21.62 -47.02
C THR A 20 -55.52 -22.01 -46.87
N CYS A 21 -54.88 -22.19 -48.02
CA CYS A 21 -53.43 -22.30 -48.16
C CYS A 21 -52.81 -20.96 -47.72
N LEU A 22 -52.34 -20.88 -46.47
CA LEU A 22 -51.47 -19.80 -46.03
C LEU A 22 -50.08 -20.03 -46.64
N PRO A 23 -49.48 -19.04 -47.34
CA PRO A 23 -48.11 -19.18 -47.76
C PRO A 23 -47.24 -19.21 -46.49
N LEU A 24 -46.44 -20.27 -46.34
CA LEU A 24 -45.27 -20.22 -45.47
C LEU A 24 -44.38 -19.11 -46.01
N GLY A 25 -44.53 -17.91 -45.47
CA GLY A 25 -43.51 -16.88 -45.58
C GLY A 25 -42.26 -17.46 -44.95
N ALA A 26 -41.26 -17.76 -45.77
CA ALA A 26 -39.92 -18.04 -45.29
C ALA A 26 -39.49 -16.82 -44.46
N VAL A 27 -39.52 -16.96 -43.13
CA VAL A 27 -38.82 -16.05 -42.24
C VAL A 27 -37.36 -16.29 -42.57
N ALA A 28 -36.79 -15.43 -43.42
CA ALA A 28 -35.36 -15.39 -43.62
C ALA A 28 -34.74 -15.23 -42.23
N PRO A 29 -33.79 -16.09 -41.82
CA PRO A 29 -33.08 -15.87 -40.58
C PRO A 29 -32.47 -14.48 -40.65
N ALA A 30 -32.91 -13.57 -39.77
CA ALA A 30 -32.27 -12.28 -39.57
C ALA A 30 -30.87 -12.57 -39.05
N HIS A 31 -29.93 -12.78 -39.97
CA HIS A 31 -28.51 -12.77 -39.67
C HIS A 31 -28.25 -11.33 -39.24
N ALA A 32 -28.11 -11.09 -37.94
CA ALA A 32 -27.56 -9.82 -37.46
C ALA A 32 -26.25 -9.62 -38.23
N GLN A 33 -26.22 -8.66 -39.16
CA GLN A 33 -25.02 -8.35 -39.92
C GLN A 33 -24.00 -7.84 -38.90
N VAL A 34 -23.03 -8.69 -38.57
CA VAL A 34 -21.88 -8.32 -37.74
C VAL A 34 -21.14 -7.24 -38.50
N SER A 35 -21.13 -6.01 -37.99
CA SER A 35 -20.36 -4.92 -38.61
C SER A 35 -18.87 -5.22 -38.52
N SER A 36 -18.08 -4.66 -39.42
CA SER A 36 -16.62 -4.86 -39.38
C SER A 36 -16.00 -4.27 -38.10
N PHE A 37 -16.64 -3.22 -37.55
CA PHE A 37 -16.37 -2.72 -36.20
C PHE A 37 -16.62 -3.78 -35.11
N MET A 38 -17.82 -4.38 -35.09
CA MET A 38 -18.19 -5.39 -34.08
C MET A 38 -17.25 -6.59 -34.10
N GLN A 39 -16.91 -7.09 -35.30
CA GLN A 39 -15.94 -8.17 -35.45
C GLN A 39 -14.57 -7.76 -34.89
N SER A 40 -14.09 -6.58 -35.23
CA SER A 40 -12.78 -6.10 -34.74
C SER A 40 -12.75 -5.88 -33.23
N VAL A 41 -13.83 -5.39 -32.61
CA VAL A 41 -13.92 -5.27 -31.15
C VAL A 41 -13.92 -6.67 -30.51
N ALA A 42 -14.71 -7.60 -31.05
CA ALA A 42 -14.77 -8.97 -30.54
C ALA A 42 -13.40 -9.67 -30.58
N GLU A 43 -12.68 -9.56 -31.70
CA GLU A 43 -11.34 -10.13 -31.88
C GLU A 43 -10.31 -9.48 -30.93
N ALA A 44 -10.28 -8.15 -30.84
CA ALA A 44 -9.33 -7.44 -29.99
C ALA A 44 -9.58 -7.65 -28.49
N ALA A 45 -10.85 -7.81 -28.10
CA ALA A 45 -11.27 -8.04 -26.73
C ALA A 45 -11.08 -9.50 -26.27
N ALA A 46 -11.06 -10.47 -27.19
CA ALA A 46 -11.05 -11.90 -26.87
C ALA A 46 -9.91 -12.37 -25.95
N VAL A 47 -8.80 -11.64 -25.90
CA VAL A 47 -7.65 -11.93 -25.03
C VAL A 47 -7.88 -11.57 -23.56
N ASP A 48 -8.93 -10.83 -23.24
CA ASP A 48 -9.30 -10.42 -21.89
C ASP A 48 -10.79 -10.74 -21.66
N GLN A 49 -11.05 -11.72 -20.79
CA GLN A 49 -12.41 -12.22 -20.57
C GLN A 49 -13.36 -11.13 -20.07
N VAL A 50 -12.91 -10.23 -19.21
CA VAL A 50 -13.76 -9.18 -18.64
C VAL A 50 -14.09 -8.13 -19.70
N VAL A 51 -13.10 -7.73 -20.50
CA VAL A 51 -13.33 -6.80 -21.62
C VAL A 51 -14.24 -7.42 -22.68
N ALA A 52 -14.05 -8.70 -23.01
CA ALA A 52 -14.90 -9.42 -23.97
C ALA A 52 -16.35 -9.53 -23.48
N GLU A 53 -16.56 -9.84 -22.20
CA GLU A 53 -17.88 -9.91 -21.58
C GLU A 53 -18.56 -8.53 -21.52
N PHE A 54 -17.80 -7.48 -21.16
CA PHE A 54 -18.31 -6.12 -21.16
C PHE A 54 -18.85 -5.71 -22.54
N TYR A 55 -18.08 -5.87 -23.61
CA TYR A 55 -18.54 -5.52 -24.96
C TYR A 55 -19.68 -6.41 -25.46
N ARG A 56 -19.68 -7.71 -25.14
CA ARG A 56 -20.79 -8.61 -25.48
C ARG A 56 -22.09 -8.20 -24.80
N SER A 57 -22.03 -7.86 -23.51
CA SER A 57 -23.22 -7.48 -22.72
C SER A 57 -23.92 -6.20 -23.22
N ARG A 58 -23.17 -5.35 -23.92
CA ARG A 58 -23.64 -4.08 -24.49
C ARG A 58 -23.82 -4.12 -26.00
N ASN A 59 -23.96 -5.31 -26.59
CA ASN A 59 -24.11 -5.50 -28.04
C ASN A 59 -23.04 -4.78 -28.88
N TYR A 60 -21.82 -4.69 -28.36
CA TYR A 60 -20.67 -4.00 -28.97
C TYR A 60 -20.90 -2.50 -29.24
N GLU A 61 -21.79 -1.85 -28.49
CA GLU A 61 -21.89 -0.39 -28.46
C GLU A 61 -20.58 0.25 -28.01
N THR A 62 -20.24 1.38 -28.63
CA THR A 62 -19.04 2.16 -28.33
C THR A 62 -19.06 2.71 -26.91
N LEU A 63 -17.88 2.73 -26.29
CA LEU A 63 -17.56 3.38 -25.03
C LEU A 63 -16.63 4.59 -25.26
N TRP A 64 -15.76 4.54 -26.27
CA TRP A 64 -14.75 5.57 -26.50
C TRP A 64 -14.87 6.29 -27.82
N ILE A 65 -15.40 5.66 -28.87
CA ILE A 65 -15.27 6.17 -30.25
C ILE A 65 -16.48 6.97 -30.73
N GLY A 66 -17.67 6.69 -30.21
CA GLY A 66 -18.89 7.36 -30.63
C GLY A 66 -18.81 8.88 -30.47
N ALA A 67 -19.65 9.60 -31.20
CA ALA A 67 -19.79 11.05 -31.05
C ALA A 67 -20.23 11.41 -29.62
N GLN A 68 -21.11 10.60 -29.03
CA GLN A 68 -21.58 10.71 -27.65
C GLN A 68 -20.49 10.43 -26.61
N ASP A 69 -19.39 9.75 -26.99
CA ASP A 69 -18.30 9.40 -26.09
C ASP A 69 -17.17 10.43 -26.06
N ALA A 70 -17.29 11.52 -26.83
CA ALA A 70 -16.22 12.51 -26.97
C ALA A 70 -15.76 13.10 -25.63
N ASP A 71 -16.69 13.40 -24.73
CA ASP A 71 -16.39 13.89 -23.38
C ASP A 71 -15.63 12.86 -22.54
N ARG A 72 -16.09 11.59 -22.57
CA ARG A 72 -15.48 10.47 -21.84
C ARG A 72 -14.06 10.20 -22.35
N ARG A 73 -13.88 10.15 -23.67
CA ARG A 73 -12.59 9.99 -24.35
C ARG A 73 -11.64 11.12 -24.00
N SER A 74 -12.10 12.37 -24.06
CA SER A 74 -11.28 13.53 -23.70
C SER A 74 -10.87 13.49 -22.22
N ALA A 75 -11.80 13.20 -21.31
CA ALA A 75 -11.53 13.15 -19.88
C ALA A 75 -10.47 12.08 -19.55
N LEU A 76 -10.57 10.89 -20.16
CA LEU A 76 -9.60 9.82 -19.95
C LEU A 76 -8.21 10.18 -20.47
N LEU A 77 -8.12 10.69 -21.71
CA LEU A 77 -6.82 11.08 -22.28
C LEU A 77 -6.15 12.20 -21.48
N THR A 78 -6.92 13.15 -20.93
CA THR A 78 -6.40 14.15 -19.99
C THR A 78 -5.92 13.53 -18.67
N ALA A 79 -6.62 12.52 -18.16
CA ALA A 79 -6.18 11.80 -16.96
C ALA A 79 -4.86 11.04 -17.18
N PHE A 80 -4.67 10.48 -18.38
CA PHE A 80 -3.40 9.84 -18.77
C PHE A 80 -2.25 10.84 -18.87
N ASP A 81 -2.48 12.02 -19.47
CA ASP A 81 -1.46 13.09 -19.53
C ASP A 81 -1.03 13.52 -18.10
N GLY A 82 -1.97 13.52 -17.16
CA GLY A 82 -1.75 13.90 -15.76
C GLY A 82 -1.19 12.80 -14.87
N ALA A 83 -0.95 11.58 -15.36
CA ALA A 83 -0.61 10.46 -14.49
C ALA A 83 0.76 10.60 -13.80
N SER A 84 1.71 11.30 -14.41
CA SER A 84 3.01 11.60 -13.79
C SER A 84 2.85 12.49 -12.56
N LEU A 85 1.78 13.31 -12.46
CA LEU A 85 1.47 14.08 -11.25
C LEU A 85 1.20 13.16 -10.06
N HIS A 86 0.70 11.95 -10.34
CA HIS A 86 0.50 10.91 -9.36
C HIS A 86 1.75 10.04 -9.14
N GLY A 87 2.86 10.28 -9.83
CA GLY A 87 4.03 9.39 -9.78
C GLY A 87 3.81 8.05 -10.46
N LEU A 88 2.84 7.96 -11.38
CA LEU A 88 2.63 6.79 -12.23
C LEU A 88 3.49 6.91 -13.51
N PRO A 89 4.02 5.80 -14.05
CA PRO A 89 4.87 5.82 -15.24
C PRO A 89 4.05 6.00 -16.54
N SER A 90 4.11 7.21 -17.13
CA SER A 90 3.22 7.63 -18.21
C SER A 90 3.16 6.75 -19.45
N ALA A 91 4.24 6.03 -19.75
CA ALA A 91 4.31 5.14 -20.90
C ALA A 91 3.32 3.94 -20.85
N ARG A 92 2.78 3.59 -19.67
CA ARG A 92 1.82 2.48 -19.52
C ARG A 92 0.44 2.77 -20.12
N TYR A 93 0.11 4.05 -20.31
CA TYR A 93 -1.19 4.52 -20.81
C TYR A 93 -0.96 5.66 -21.79
N ASP A 94 -0.08 5.41 -22.76
CA ASP A 94 0.44 6.38 -23.74
C ASP A 94 -0.68 7.11 -24.50
N ALA A 95 -1.04 8.28 -23.97
CA ALA A 95 -2.11 9.10 -24.47
C ALA A 95 -1.74 9.77 -25.81
N MET A 96 -0.44 9.91 -26.11
CA MET A 96 0.04 10.44 -27.39
C MET A 96 -0.15 9.40 -28.49
N ALA A 97 0.25 8.15 -28.23
CA ALA A 97 0.05 7.04 -29.14
C ALA A 97 -1.45 6.78 -29.41
N LEU A 98 -2.31 6.86 -28.40
CA LEU A 98 -3.76 6.72 -28.56
C LEU A 98 -4.35 7.83 -29.44
N ARG A 99 -3.94 9.10 -29.24
CA ARG A 99 -4.35 10.21 -30.10
C ARG A 99 -3.88 10.06 -31.54
N ALA A 100 -2.62 9.66 -31.73
CA ALA A 100 -2.07 9.39 -33.05
C ALA A 100 -2.83 8.25 -33.75
N GLY A 101 -3.18 7.20 -33.00
CA GLY A 101 -4.02 6.11 -33.48
C GLY A 101 -5.38 6.60 -33.97
N PHE A 102 -6.07 7.46 -33.19
CA PHE A 102 -7.33 8.06 -33.62
C PHE A 102 -7.21 8.92 -34.87
N ALA A 103 -6.12 9.68 -35.02
CA ALA A 103 -5.88 10.49 -36.21
C ALA A 103 -5.57 9.65 -37.45
N ALA A 104 -4.95 8.48 -37.27
CA ALA A 104 -4.55 7.58 -38.36
C ALA A 104 -5.66 6.60 -38.78
N ALA A 105 -6.65 6.34 -37.92
CA ALA A 105 -7.70 5.37 -38.19
C ALA A 105 -8.49 5.69 -39.47
N GLN A 106 -8.57 4.73 -40.39
CA GLN A 106 -9.28 4.86 -41.67
C GLN A 106 -10.46 3.91 -41.78
N THR A 107 -10.40 2.77 -41.08
CA THR A 107 -11.38 1.70 -41.19
C THR A 107 -12.12 1.49 -39.88
N GLU A 108 -13.32 0.92 -39.96
CA GLU A 108 -14.06 0.43 -38.79
C GLU A 108 -13.24 -0.58 -37.96
N GLY A 109 -12.35 -1.35 -38.60
CA GLY A 109 -11.43 -2.24 -37.89
C GLY A 109 -10.34 -1.50 -37.10
N ASP A 110 -9.83 -0.38 -37.60
CA ASP A 110 -8.91 0.46 -36.82
C ASP A 110 -9.60 1.01 -35.57
N LEU A 111 -10.83 1.48 -35.75
CA LEU A 111 -11.66 1.96 -34.66
C LEU A 111 -11.95 0.84 -33.65
N GLY A 112 -12.33 -0.35 -34.10
CA GLY A 112 -12.58 -1.48 -33.19
C GLY A 112 -11.36 -1.86 -32.34
N ARG A 113 -10.14 -1.79 -32.91
CA ARG A 113 -8.89 -1.99 -32.15
C ARG A 113 -8.63 -0.87 -31.14
N LEU A 114 -8.85 0.40 -31.51
CA LEU A 114 -8.67 1.55 -30.63
C LEU A 114 -9.66 1.57 -29.47
N GLU A 115 -10.91 1.14 -29.71
CA GLU A 115 -11.95 0.98 -28.70
C GLU A 115 -11.48 0.06 -27.56
N VAL A 116 -10.93 -1.10 -27.93
CA VAL A 116 -10.39 -2.06 -26.96
C VAL A 116 -9.08 -1.57 -26.32
N ALA A 117 -8.20 -0.92 -27.09
CA ALA A 117 -6.94 -0.37 -26.57
C ALA A 117 -7.19 0.69 -25.48
N MET A 118 -8.13 1.62 -25.72
CA MET A 118 -8.57 2.62 -24.73
C MET A 118 -9.13 1.96 -23.48
N THR A 119 -9.92 0.90 -23.65
CA THR A 119 -10.50 0.15 -22.53
C THR A 119 -9.44 -0.49 -21.64
N LYS A 120 -8.44 -1.14 -22.25
CA LYS A 120 -7.33 -1.77 -21.53
C LYS A 120 -6.44 -0.73 -20.84
N ALA A 121 -6.15 0.39 -21.52
CA ALA A 121 -5.41 1.51 -20.93
C ALA A 121 -6.17 2.11 -19.73
N PHE A 122 -7.49 2.26 -19.83
CA PHE A 122 -8.34 2.71 -18.72
C PHE A 122 -8.27 1.77 -17.52
N LEU A 123 -8.45 0.46 -17.73
CA LEU A 123 -8.40 -0.54 -16.66
C LEU A 123 -7.02 -0.55 -15.98
N THR A 124 -5.95 -0.45 -16.77
CA THR A 124 -4.58 -0.38 -16.26
C THR A 124 -4.39 0.88 -15.42
N TYR A 125 -4.79 2.05 -15.92
CA TYR A 125 -4.70 3.31 -15.18
C TYR A 125 -5.53 3.30 -13.89
N ALA A 126 -6.76 2.79 -13.93
CA ALA A 126 -7.63 2.74 -12.77
C ALA A 126 -7.12 1.77 -11.69
N HIS A 127 -6.58 0.62 -12.10
CA HIS A 127 -5.86 -0.29 -11.21
C HIS A 127 -4.64 0.41 -10.59
N ASP A 128 -3.74 0.91 -11.43
CA ASP A 128 -2.49 1.54 -11.00
C ASP A 128 -2.77 2.72 -10.05
N MET A 129 -3.87 3.46 -10.26
CA MET A 129 -4.26 4.59 -9.41
C MET A 129 -4.82 4.16 -8.05
N LYS A 130 -5.66 3.12 -8.01
CA LYS A 130 -6.32 2.65 -6.78
C LYS A 130 -5.46 1.70 -5.94
N SER A 131 -4.62 0.90 -6.59
CA SER A 131 -4.00 -0.29 -6.02
C SER A 131 -2.48 -0.32 -6.14
N GLY A 132 -1.90 0.60 -6.93
CA GLY A 132 -0.47 0.64 -7.18
C GLY A 132 -0.06 -0.05 -8.47
N VAL A 133 1.14 0.28 -8.95
CA VAL A 133 1.76 -0.30 -10.14
C VAL A 133 2.47 -1.62 -9.82
N LEU A 134 2.91 -1.78 -8.57
CA LEU A 134 3.74 -2.89 -8.13
C LEU A 134 2.98 -3.84 -7.21
N THR A 135 3.30 -5.14 -7.32
CA THR A 135 2.90 -6.14 -6.34
C THR A 135 3.86 -6.10 -5.14
N PRO A 136 3.43 -5.72 -3.92
CA PRO A 136 4.32 -5.45 -2.80
C PRO A 136 5.19 -6.64 -2.40
N LYS A 137 4.61 -7.85 -2.35
CA LYS A 137 5.32 -9.09 -2.01
C LYS A 137 6.41 -9.48 -3.02
N GLU A 138 6.30 -9.02 -4.26
CA GLU A 138 7.34 -9.24 -5.29
C GLU A 138 8.51 -8.26 -5.12
N VAL A 139 8.26 -7.10 -4.51
CA VAL A 139 9.30 -6.10 -4.18
C VAL A 139 10.07 -6.50 -2.93
N ASP A 140 9.37 -6.84 -1.85
CA ASP A 140 9.94 -7.33 -0.60
C ASP A 140 8.96 -8.32 0.06
N SER A 141 9.42 -9.55 0.30
CA SER A 141 8.58 -10.62 0.86
C SER A 141 8.09 -10.35 2.29
N GLY A 142 8.71 -9.39 2.99
CA GLY A 142 8.25 -8.89 4.29
C GLY A 142 7.08 -7.91 4.21
N ILE A 143 6.66 -7.49 3.01
CA ILE A 143 5.47 -6.66 2.83
C ILE A 143 4.27 -7.58 2.65
N LEU A 144 3.62 -7.92 3.77
CA LEU A 144 2.54 -8.90 3.84
C LEU A 144 1.15 -8.30 3.60
N ARG A 145 1.11 -7.06 3.13
CA ARG A 145 -0.10 -6.30 2.92
C ARG A 145 -0.95 -6.87 1.78
N GLU A 146 -2.25 -6.94 2.00
CA GLU A 146 -3.21 -7.33 0.97
C GLU A 146 -3.65 -6.10 0.19
N ILE A 147 -3.54 -6.17 -1.14
CA ILE A 147 -4.00 -5.09 -2.01
C ILE A 147 -5.48 -5.28 -2.30
N ILE A 148 -6.27 -4.23 -2.11
CA ILE A 148 -7.64 -4.19 -2.59
C ILE A 148 -7.57 -3.85 -4.08
N SER A 149 -7.74 -4.86 -4.93
CA SER A 149 -7.84 -4.67 -6.38
C SER A 149 -9.29 -4.31 -6.76
N PRO A 150 -9.51 -3.21 -7.52
CA PRO A 150 -10.84 -2.89 -8.00
C PRO A 150 -11.30 -3.95 -9.01
N ASP A 151 -12.58 -4.32 -8.94
CA ASP A 151 -13.20 -5.18 -9.94
C ASP A 151 -13.25 -4.44 -11.30
N PRO A 152 -12.62 -4.97 -12.37
CA PRO A 152 -12.62 -4.34 -13.68
C PRO A 152 -14.03 -4.15 -14.26
N ALA A 153 -14.98 -5.06 -13.99
CA ALA A 153 -16.35 -4.92 -14.47
C ALA A 153 -17.05 -3.71 -13.82
N THR A 154 -16.89 -3.55 -12.51
CA THR A 154 -17.35 -2.37 -11.76
C THR A 154 -16.73 -1.07 -12.28
N LEU A 155 -15.42 -1.07 -12.58
CA LEU A 155 -14.74 0.10 -13.15
C LEU A 155 -15.31 0.49 -14.53
N LEU A 156 -15.53 -0.50 -15.40
CA LEU A 156 -16.11 -0.29 -16.73
C LEU A 156 -17.55 0.21 -16.67
N ALA A 157 -18.36 -0.33 -15.75
CA ALA A 157 -19.72 0.13 -15.52
C ALA A 157 -19.74 1.59 -15.05
N ALA A 158 -18.89 1.94 -14.09
CA ALA A 158 -18.82 3.29 -13.53
C ALA A 158 -18.37 4.34 -14.57
N ILE A 159 -17.28 4.10 -15.30
CA ILE A 159 -16.85 5.04 -16.36
C ILE A 159 -17.86 5.14 -17.51
N ALA A 160 -18.71 4.12 -17.71
CA ALA A 160 -19.75 4.11 -18.73
C ALA A 160 -20.97 4.96 -18.34
N GLN A 161 -21.32 5.04 -17.05
CA GLN A 161 -22.57 5.63 -16.56
C GLN A 161 -22.40 6.98 -15.85
N ASP A 162 -21.29 7.17 -15.12
CA ASP A 162 -21.08 8.37 -14.31
C ASP A 162 -20.52 9.55 -15.13
N ASP A 163 -20.50 10.75 -14.53
CA ASP A 163 -19.70 11.87 -15.06
C ASP A 163 -18.22 11.43 -15.11
N PRO A 164 -17.61 11.33 -16.30
CA PRO A 164 -16.28 10.72 -16.44
C PRO A 164 -15.21 11.51 -15.71
N ARG A 165 -15.35 12.84 -15.63
CA ARG A 165 -14.39 13.71 -14.93
C ARG A 165 -14.48 13.53 -13.42
N ALA A 166 -15.69 13.41 -12.85
CA ALA A 166 -15.90 13.16 -11.44
C ALA A 166 -15.42 11.75 -11.05
N PHE A 167 -15.74 10.74 -11.85
CA PHE A 167 -15.31 9.37 -11.62
C PHE A 167 -13.78 9.25 -11.62
N LEU A 168 -13.09 9.77 -12.65
CA LEU A 168 -11.62 9.74 -12.72
C LEU A 168 -10.96 10.47 -11.53
N ARG A 169 -11.52 11.61 -11.09
CA ARG A 169 -11.04 12.33 -9.89
C ARG A 169 -11.27 11.57 -8.59
N SER A 170 -12.13 10.54 -8.59
CA SER A 170 -12.41 9.72 -7.42
C SER A 170 -11.46 8.52 -7.26
N LEU A 171 -10.67 8.21 -8.29
CA LEU A 171 -9.75 7.07 -8.30
C LEU A 171 -8.55 7.20 -7.34
N PRO A 172 -7.85 8.35 -7.25
CA PRO A 172 -6.68 8.47 -6.37
C PRO A 172 -7.04 8.29 -4.88
N PRO A 173 -6.09 7.84 -4.03
CA PRO A 173 -6.32 7.75 -2.59
C PRO A 173 -6.79 9.08 -1.99
N LYS A 174 -7.87 9.04 -1.21
CA LYS A 174 -8.50 10.23 -0.61
C LYS A 174 -7.83 10.71 0.67
N SER A 175 -6.74 10.07 1.10
CA SER A 175 -6.07 10.40 2.34
C SER A 175 -5.40 11.78 2.27
N PRO A 176 -5.46 12.60 3.33
CA PRO A 176 -4.74 13.88 3.38
C PRO A 176 -3.22 13.74 3.17
N GLN A 177 -2.66 12.58 3.52
CA GLN A 177 -1.26 12.22 3.32
C GLN A 177 -0.92 12.18 1.84
N TYR A 178 -1.77 11.54 1.01
CA TYR A 178 -1.55 11.45 -0.44
C TYR A 178 -1.54 12.82 -1.10
N ALA A 179 -2.49 13.70 -0.74
CA ALA A 179 -2.53 15.07 -1.25
C ALA A 179 -1.28 15.89 -0.85
N ARG A 180 -0.77 15.71 0.37
CA ARG A 180 0.49 16.36 0.81
C ARG A 180 1.70 15.85 0.04
N LEU A 181 1.77 14.55 -0.23
CA LEU A 181 2.85 13.97 -1.04
C LEU A 181 2.81 14.47 -2.49
N MET A 182 1.61 14.57 -3.09
CA MET A 182 1.44 15.13 -4.43
C MET A 182 1.92 16.60 -4.49
N LYS A 183 1.57 17.41 -3.49
CA LYS A 183 2.07 18.79 -3.37
C LYS A 183 3.59 18.83 -3.25
N GLU A 184 4.17 17.97 -2.41
CA GLU A 184 5.61 17.91 -2.20
C GLU A 184 6.36 17.45 -3.45
N LYS A 185 5.81 16.47 -4.19
CA LYS A 185 6.32 16.06 -5.49
C LYS A 185 6.43 17.24 -6.45
N LEU A 186 5.36 18.02 -6.62
CA LEU A 186 5.36 19.19 -7.50
C LEU A 186 6.41 20.24 -7.07
N ARG A 187 6.57 20.45 -5.76
CA ARG A 187 7.60 21.35 -5.21
C ARG A 187 9.01 20.87 -5.59
N LEU A 188 9.29 19.58 -5.39
CA LEU A 188 10.58 18.95 -5.69
C LEU A 188 10.88 18.97 -7.20
N GLU A 189 9.89 18.72 -8.05
CA GLU A 189 10.05 18.78 -9.51
C GLU A 189 10.37 20.20 -9.99
N ALA A 190 9.67 21.21 -9.45
CA ALA A 190 9.97 22.61 -9.74
C ALA A 190 11.39 23.01 -9.29
N GLU A 191 11.81 22.54 -8.11
CA GLU A 191 13.17 22.75 -7.60
C GLU A 191 14.21 22.10 -8.52
N ILE A 192 14.00 20.85 -8.93
CA ILE A 192 14.89 20.15 -9.88
C ILE A 192 14.95 20.87 -11.23
N ALA A 193 13.81 21.34 -11.74
CA ALA A 193 13.74 22.06 -13.01
C ALA A 193 14.44 23.42 -12.98
N SER A 194 14.53 24.07 -11.80
CA SER A 194 15.27 25.32 -11.64
C SER A 194 16.79 25.15 -11.82
N GLY A 195 17.30 23.91 -11.79
CA GLY A 195 18.72 23.61 -11.91
C GLY A 195 19.54 23.99 -10.67
N ASN A 196 18.91 24.55 -9.63
CA ASN A 196 19.58 24.84 -8.37
C ASN A 196 19.99 23.53 -7.69
N ARG A 197 21.29 23.30 -7.54
CA ARG A 197 21.83 22.12 -6.85
C ARG A 197 22.73 22.56 -5.72
N ALA A 198 22.31 22.27 -4.49
CA ALA A 198 23.16 22.42 -3.32
C ALA A 198 24.45 21.63 -3.49
N LEU A 199 25.58 22.26 -3.13
CA LEU A 199 26.85 21.56 -3.06
C LEU A 199 26.81 20.60 -1.86
N PRO A 200 27.24 19.35 -2.03
CA PRO A 200 27.29 18.41 -0.93
C PRO A 200 28.31 18.87 0.12
N LEU A 201 27.99 18.61 1.38
CA LEU A 201 28.89 18.77 2.50
C LEU A 201 29.93 17.66 2.46
N SER A 202 31.17 18.00 2.11
CA SER A 202 32.32 17.10 2.09
C SER A 202 33.02 17.08 3.45
N VAL A 203 32.29 16.78 4.52
CA VAL A 203 32.81 16.66 5.89
C VAL A 203 32.24 15.43 6.58
N ASN A 204 33.01 14.83 7.49
CA ASN A 204 32.52 13.68 8.25
C ASN A 204 31.73 14.09 9.50
N LYS A 205 32.09 15.23 10.10
CA LYS A 205 31.50 15.73 11.34
C LYS A 205 31.66 17.24 11.45
N LEU A 206 30.64 17.93 11.95
CA LEU A 206 30.74 19.29 12.49
C LEU A 206 30.03 19.39 13.83
N GLU A 207 30.60 20.11 14.78
CA GLU A 207 30.11 20.20 16.15
C GLU A 207 30.30 21.62 16.74
N PRO A 208 29.64 21.94 17.87
CA PRO A 208 29.75 23.26 18.50
C PRO A 208 31.21 23.71 18.67
N GLY A 209 31.49 24.95 18.27
CA GLY A 209 32.84 25.52 18.30
C GLY A 209 33.68 25.32 17.04
N ALA A 210 33.25 24.46 16.10
CA ALA A 210 33.87 24.39 14.77
C ALA A 210 33.75 25.72 14.00
N SER A 211 34.67 25.97 13.07
CA SER A 211 34.64 27.18 12.22
C SER A 211 35.21 26.92 10.83
N GLY A 212 34.96 27.82 9.88
CA GLY A 212 35.54 27.79 8.53
C GLY A 212 34.52 27.47 7.43
N SER A 213 35.02 27.21 6.22
CA SER A 213 34.21 27.04 5.00
C SER A 213 33.19 25.92 5.10
N ALA A 214 33.50 24.83 5.80
CA ALA A 214 32.56 23.73 6.01
C ALA A 214 31.33 24.13 6.84
N VAL A 215 31.51 24.99 7.84
CA VAL A 215 30.40 25.52 8.66
C VAL A 215 29.55 26.46 7.83
N VAL A 216 30.17 27.28 6.98
CA VAL A 216 29.45 28.14 6.03
C VAL A 216 28.60 27.31 5.07
N ALA A 217 29.18 26.25 4.48
CA ALA A 217 28.42 25.35 3.60
C ALA A 217 27.24 24.67 4.32
N MET A 218 27.44 24.20 5.56
CA MET A 218 26.35 23.62 6.36
C MET A 218 25.25 24.62 6.66
N ARG A 219 25.63 25.87 6.95
CA ARG A 219 24.68 26.95 7.15
C ARG A 219 23.85 27.22 5.90
N ASP A 220 24.50 27.34 4.75
CA ASP A 220 23.82 27.59 3.48
C ASP A 220 22.82 26.47 3.21
N ARG A 221 23.22 25.22 3.48
CA ARG A 221 22.34 24.06 3.37
C ARG A 221 21.16 24.10 4.33
N LEU A 222 21.38 24.40 5.62
CA LEU A 222 20.30 24.52 6.61
C LEU A 222 19.36 25.69 6.29
N THR A 223 19.88 26.75 5.67
CA THR A 223 19.10 27.91 5.24
C THR A 223 18.23 27.57 4.04
N GLU A 224 18.79 26.89 3.05
CA GLU A 224 18.06 26.37 1.88
C GLU A 224 16.93 25.42 2.30
N LEU A 225 17.20 24.55 3.27
CA LEU A 225 16.22 23.63 3.85
C LEU A 225 15.23 24.32 4.82
N GLY A 226 15.37 25.62 5.07
CA GLY A 226 14.45 26.40 5.91
C GLY A 226 14.64 26.26 7.42
N TYR A 227 15.68 25.55 7.88
CA TYR A 227 15.99 25.39 9.30
C TYR A 227 16.73 26.59 9.88
N LEU A 228 17.38 27.43 9.07
CA LEU A 228 18.14 28.58 9.54
C LEU A 228 17.82 29.84 8.73
N GLN A 229 17.88 31.00 9.39
CA GLN A 229 17.85 32.30 8.70
C GLN A 229 19.25 32.66 8.19
N ARG A 230 19.32 33.44 7.11
CA ARG A 230 20.60 33.89 6.53
C ARG A 230 21.42 34.69 7.55
N SER A 231 22.70 34.35 7.68
CA SER A 231 23.65 35.07 8.54
C SER A 231 25.10 34.89 8.06
N ILE A 232 25.99 35.81 8.43
CA ILE A 232 27.39 35.89 7.95
C ILE A 232 28.44 35.23 8.87
N SER A 233 28.04 34.70 10.02
CA SER A 233 28.93 33.98 10.95
C SER A 233 29.67 32.81 10.26
N SER A 234 30.90 32.52 10.67
CA SER A 234 31.67 31.37 10.15
C SER A 234 31.85 30.28 11.21
N THR A 235 31.11 30.37 12.32
CA THR A 235 31.25 29.50 13.49
C THR A 235 30.00 28.66 13.72
N TYR A 236 30.21 27.45 14.25
CA TYR A 236 29.14 26.54 14.65
C TYR A 236 28.56 27.03 15.98
N ASP A 237 27.73 28.05 15.88
CA ASP A 237 27.13 28.76 17.00
C ASP A 237 25.81 28.13 17.47
N ARG A 238 25.21 28.73 18.50
CA ARG A 238 23.94 28.23 19.09
C ARG A 238 22.78 28.21 18.09
N GLN A 239 22.80 29.06 17.05
CA GLN A 239 21.73 29.08 16.04
C GLN A 239 21.86 27.86 15.13
N ILE A 240 23.08 27.51 14.71
CA ILE A 240 23.33 26.28 13.96
C ILE A 240 22.99 25.05 14.81
N VAL A 241 23.41 24.99 16.07
CA VAL A 241 23.04 23.88 16.99
C VAL A 241 21.52 23.68 16.99
N SER A 242 20.76 24.75 17.22
CA SER A 242 19.29 24.69 17.29
C SER A 242 18.65 24.33 15.93
N ALA A 243 19.26 24.70 14.81
CA ALA A 243 18.81 24.32 13.48
C ALA A 243 19.11 22.85 13.18
N VAL A 244 20.29 22.36 13.53
CA VAL A 244 20.68 20.95 13.38
C VAL A 244 19.82 20.05 14.25
N GLN A 245 19.52 20.44 15.50
CA GLN A 245 18.60 19.67 16.35
C GLN A 245 17.20 19.55 15.74
N ARG A 246 16.64 20.64 15.20
CA ARG A 246 15.35 20.61 14.51
C ARG A 246 15.41 19.72 13.26
N PHE A 247 16.47 19.85 12.46
CA PHE A 247 16.70 18.99 11.30
C PHE A 247 16.78 17.51 11.71
N GLN A 248 17.58 17.18 12.73
CA GLN A 248 17.72 15.83 13.25
C GLN A 248 16.37 15.25 13.71
N LEU A 249 15.56 16.03 14.44
CA LEU A 249 14.21 15.63 14.85
C LEU A 249 13.33 15.31 13.64
N ASP A 250 13.32 16.17 12.62
CA ASP A 250 12.53 15.99 11.41
C ASP A 250 13.04 14.85 10.52
N GLN A 251 14.31 14.48 10.65
CA GLN A 251 14.91 13.30 10.00
C GLN A 251 14.83 12.02 10.83
N GLY A 252 14.26 12.05 12.03
CA GLY A 252 14.19 10.89 12.92
C GLY A 252 15.54 10.48 13.54
N LEU A 253 16.54 11.36 13.50
CA LEU A 253 17.87 11.18 14.08
C LEU A 253 17.92 11.61 15.56
N ASN A 254 19.01 11.28 16.24
CA ASN A 254 19.25 11.78 17.59
C ASN A 254 19.54 13.30 17.55
N ALA A 255 18.71 14.09 18.25
CA ALA A 255 18.77 15.54 18.23
C ALA A 255 19.82 16.12 19.21
N ASP A 256 21.08 15.74 19.04
CA ASP A 256 22.20 16.18 19.89
C ASP A 256 22.81 17.52 19.44
N GLY A 257 22.45 18.01 18.24
CA GLY A 257 23.00 19.23 17.68
C GLY A 257 24.45 19.09 17.19
N VAL A 258 24.92 17.85 17.03
CA VAL A 258 26.19 17.51 16.39
C VAL A 258 25.89 16.94 15.01
N ALA A 259 26.41 17.56 13.97
CA ALA A 259 26.28 17.05 12.62
C ALA A 259 27.32 15.94 12.36
N GLY A 260 27.10 14.76 12.93
CA GLY A 260 27.89 13.55 12.66
C GLY A 260 27.55 12.91 11.31
N PRO A 261 28.12 11.72 10.99
CA PRO A 261 27.99 11.10 9.68
C PRO A 261 26.54 10.93 9.19
N SER A 262 25.62 10.44 10.02
CA SER A 262 24.20 10.26 9.64
C SER A 262 23.49 11.59 9.38
N THR A 263 23.82 12.64 10.14
CA THR A 263 23.28 13.98 9.93
C THR A 263 23.82 14.59 8.64
N VAL A 264 25.12 14.43 8.36
CA VAL A 264 25.72 14.94 7.12
C VAL A 264 25.17 14.20 5.90
N GLU A 265 25.02 12.88 5.97
CA GLU A 265 24.37 12.08 4.93
C GLU A 265 22.95 12.58 4.65
N ALA A 266 22.15 12.79 5.69
CA ALA A 266 20.80 13.29 5.55
C ALA A 266 20.74 14.72 4.97
N LEU A 267 21.69 15.59 5.33
CA LEU A 267 21.82 16.94 4.76
C LEU A 267 22.19 16.88 3.27
N ASN A 268 22.96 15.87 2.86
CA ASN A 268 23.40 15.68 1.48
C ASN A 268 22.36 15.04 0.56
N LEU A 269 21.23 14.56 1.08
CA LEU A 269 20.13 14.03 0.26
C LEU A 269 19.61 15.11 -0.69
N THR A 270 19.61 14.79 -1.99
CA THR A 270 19.17 15.72 -3.02
C THR A 270 17.66 15.74 -3.16
N SER A 271 17.12 16.77 -3.83
CA SER A 271 15.71 16.87 -4.17
C SER A 271 15.26 15.69 -5.06
N ARG A 272 16.17 15.13 -5.86
CA ARG A 272 15.93 13.89 -6.64
C ARG A 272 15.80 12.66 -5.75
N ASP A 273 16.61 12.54 -4.71
CA ASP A 273 16.51 11.42 -3.77
C ASP A 273 15.22 11.52 -2.95
N ARG A 274 14.84 12.74 -2.54
CA ARG A 274 13.56 13.00 -1.89
C ARG A 274 12.38 12.71 -2.80
N LEU A 275 12.45 13.07 -4.09
CA LEU A 275 11.41 12.79 -5.07
C LEU A 275 11.15 11.28 -5.19
N LYS A 276 12.20 10.46 -5.29
CA LYS A 276 12.07 8.99 -5.29
C LYS A 276 11.37 8.48 -4.03
N ALA A 277 11.74 8.99 -2.85
CA ALA A 277 11.11 8.60 -1.60
C ALA A 277 9.62 9.01 -1.55
N VAL A 278 9.27 10.18 -2.08
CA VAL A 278 7.89 10.65 -2.19
C VAL A 278 7.08 9.77 -3.14
N GLU A 279 7.62 9.39 -4.30
CA GLU A 279 6.96 8.50 -5.26
C GLU A 279 6.72 7.11 -4.65
N VAL A 280 7.71 6.55 -3.95
CA VAL A 280 7.56 5.29 -3.20
C VAL A 280 6.48 5.42 -2.11
N ALA A 281 6.43 6.54 -1.39
CA ALA A 281 5.40 6.77 -0.38
C ALA A 281 4.00 6.88 -1.01
N MET A 282 3.87 7.54 -2.17
CA MET A 282 2.62 7.61 -2.91
C MET A 282 2.14 6.23 -3.37
N GLU A 283 3.06 5.40 -3.88
CA GLU A 283 2.78 4.01 -4.25
C GLU A 283 2.30 3.18 -3.05
N ARG A 284 3.01 3.27 -1.92
CA ARG A 284 2.63 2.58 -0.69
C ARG A 284 1.27 3.01 -0.15
N LEU A 285 0.90 4.28 -0.32
CA LEU A 285 -0.44 4.76 0.05
C LEU A 285 -1.55 4.16 -0.83
N ARG A 286 -1.27 3.84 -2.10
CA ARG A 286 -2.24 3.13 -2.96
C ARG A 286 -2.43 1.68 -2.53
N TRP A 287 -1.39 1.03 -2.00
CA TRP A 287 -1.56 -0.31 -1.43
C TRP A 287 -2.52 -0.29 -0.23
N LEU A 288 -2.62 0.83 0.51
CA LEU A 288 -3.67 1.04 1.53
C LEU A 288 -5.05 1.22 0.92
N GLY A 289 -5.13 1.73 -0.31
CA GLY A 289 -6.37 2.01 -1.01
C GLY A 289 -7.29 2.91 -0.19
N ASP A 290 -8.59 2.62 -0.28
CA ASP A 290 -9.63 3.26 0.53
C ASP A 290 -9.93 2.46 1.82
N ALA A 291 -9.06 1.52 2.22
CA ALA A 291 -9.28 0.74 3.43
C ALA A 291 -9.40 1.67 4.64
N PRO A 292 -10.51 1.63 5.40
CA PRO A 292 -10.71 2.54 6.51
C PRO A 292 -9.70 2.18 7.61
N LEU A 293 -8.74 3.07 7.84
CA LEU A 293 -7.90 3.01 9.04
C LEU A 293 -8.73 3.24 10.31
N GLY A 294 -9.97 3.72 10.16
CA GLY A 294 -10.83 4.13 11.26
C GLY A 294 -10.45 5.51 11.80
N ASP A 295 -11.41 6.11 12.53
CA ASP A 295 -11.19 7.38 13.23
C ASP A 295 -10.05 7.30 14.23
N ARG A 296 -9.80 6.11 14.80
CA ARG A 296 -8.72 5.86 15.74
C ARG A 296 -7.88 4.69 15.29
N HIS A 297 -6.58 4.89 15.13
CA HIS A 297 -5.65 3.81 14.77
C HIS A 297 -4.26 3.99 15.37
N ILE A 298 -3.50 2.90 15.34
CA ILE A 298 -2.09 2.88 15.71
C ILE A 298 -1.27 2.74 14.43
N TRP A 299 -0.40 3.71 14.19
CA TRP A 299 0.52 3.70 13.07
C TRP A 299 1.94 3.41 13.56
N VAL A 300 2.48 2.25 13.19
CA VAL A 300 3.86 1.88 13.49
C VAL A 300 4.70 2.06 12.23
N ASN A 301 5.55 3.07 12.23
CA ASN A 301 6.45 3.34 11.11
C ASN A 301 7.79 2.66 11.39
N LEU A 302 8.02 1.50 10.75
CA LEU A 302 9.21 0.67 10.96
C LEU A 302 10.52 1.44 10.71
N PRO A 303 10.75 2.08 9.55
CA PRO A 303 12.00 2.81 9.31
C PRO A 303 12.17 4.08 10.16
N GLU A 304 11.07 4.68 10.66
CA GLU A 304 11.13 5.82 11.59
C GLU A 304 11.35 5.35 13.05
N PHE A 305 11.19 4.05 13.33
CA PHE A 305 11.19 3.47 14.66
C PHE A 305 10.26 4.23 15.62
N THR A 306 9.04 4.53 15.18
CA THR A 306 7.99 5.18 15.99
C THR A 306 6.67 4.46 15.91
N ALA A 307 5.87 4.61 16.97
CA ALA A 307 4.45 4.29 16.99
C ALA A 307 3.66 5.55 17.36
N LYS A 308 2.57 5.80 16.63
CA LYS A 308 1.68 6.95 16.82
C LYS A 308 0.26 6.45 17.02
N VAL A 309 -0.46 6.98 17.99
CA VAL A 309 -1.92 6.88 18.05
C VAL A 309 -2.47 8.09 17.32
N VAL A 310 -3.34 7.82 16.34
CA VAL A 310 -3.97 8.84 15.50
C VAL A 310 -5.46 8.80 15.78
N ASP A 311 -6.01 9.93 16.24
CA ASP A 311 -7.44 10.14 16.45
C ASP A 311 -7.93 11.25 15.50
N LYS A 312 -8.90 10.92 14.66
CA LYS A 312 -9.52 11.79 13.65
C LYS A 312 -8.47 12.55 12.82
N GLY A 313 -7.44 11.82 12.40
CA GLY A 313 -6.31 12.33 11.62
C GLY A 313 -5.27 13.14 12.40
N ARG A 314 -5.39 13.27 13.73
CA ARG A 314 -4.43 13.98 14.61
C ARG A 314 -3.66 13.00 15.47
N VAL A 315 -2.34 13.16 15.56
CA VAL A 315 -1.51 12.37 16.48
C VAL A 315 -1.81 12.81 17.91
N THR A 316 -2.30 11.90 18.75
CA THR A 316 -2.64 12.13 20.17
C THR A 316 -1.62 11.53 21.12
N PHE A 317 -0.87 10.54 20.66
CA PHE A 317 0.24 9.94 21.39
C PHE A 317 1.32 9.48 20.41
N GLN A 318 2.59 9.61 20.80
CA GLN A 318 3.73 9.14 20.03
C GLN A 318 4.79 8.58 20.97
N THR A 319 5.39 7.45 20.57
CA THR A 319 6.54 6.86 21.27
C THR A 319 7.55 6.29 20.26
N ARG A 320 8.78 6.10 20.72
CA ARG A 320 9.79 5.33 20.00
C ARG A 320 9.46 3.84 20.06
N THR A 321 9.83 3.09 19.04
CA THR A 321 9.74 1.63 18.98
C THR A 321 11.11 1.01 18.78
N VAL A 322 11.21 -0.27 19.16
CA VAL A 322 12.26 -1.18 18.74
C VAL A 322 11.58 -2.24 17.88
N ILE A 323 12.16 -2.53 16.73
CA ILE A 323 11.64 -3.50 15.77
C ILE A 323 12.63 -4.67 15.65
N GLY A 324 12.21 -5.75 15.01
CA GLY A 324 13.10 -6.88 14.78
C GLY A 324 14.29 -6.51 13.88
N LYS A 325 15.41 -7.21 14.08
CA LYS A 325 16.67 -7.03 13.32
C LYS A 325 16.45 -6.93 11.81
N ALA A 326 17.29 -6.13 11.16
CA ALA A 326 17.36 -6.02 9.71
C ALA A 326 18.05 -7.23 9.04
N VAL A 327 17.64 -8.46 9.40
CA VAL A 327 18.09 -9.72 8.79
C VAL A 327 16.88 -10.55 8.39
N ALA A 328 17.02 -11.33 7.32
CA ALA A 328 15.89 -11.90 6.57
C ALA A 328 14.85 -12.65 7.42
N ASP A 329 15.26 -13.38 8.46
CA ASP A 329 14.36 -14.20 9.29
C ASP A 329 13.85 -13.52 10.58
N GLN A 330 14.22 -12.25 10.81
CA GLN A 330 13.90 -11.51 12.05
C GLN A 330 13.35 -10.10 11.81
N ARG A 331 13.15 -9.69 10.55
CA ARG A 331 12.52 -8.40 10.24
C ARG A 331 11.06 -8.40 10.69
N SER A 332 10.63 -7.28 11.28
CA SER A 332 9.20 -7.03 11.47
C SER A 332 8.53 -6.87 10.10
N PRO A 333 7.52 -7.69 9.77
CA PRO A 333 6.80 -7.57 8.50
C PRO A 333 5.88 -6.34 8.51
N GLU A 334 5.52 -5.87 7.32
CA GLU A 334 4.54 -4.82 7.11
C GLU A 334 3.16 -5.43 6.83
N PHE A 335 2.20 -5.16 7.70
CA PHE A 335 0.80 -5.56 7.55
C PHE A 335 -0.11 -4.65 8.37
N SER A 336 -1.41 -4.91 8.35
CA SER A 336 -2.42 -4.19 9.13
C SER A 336 -3.39 -5.20 9.73
N ASP A 337 -3.83 -4.95 10.97
CA ASP A 337 -4.79 -5.79 11.67
C ASP A 337 -5.45 -5.00 12.81
N GLU A 338 -6.53 -5.53 13.39
CA GLU A 338 -7.29 -4.88 14.47
C GLU A 338 -6.74 -5.23 15.85
N MET A 339 -6.52 -4.20 16.68
CA MET A 339 -6.13 -4.40 18.08
C MET A 339 -7.35 -4.74 18.92
N GLU A 340 -7.43 -5.99 19.38
CA GLU A 340 -8.59 -6.51 20.11
C GLU A 340 -8.50 -6.29 21.62
N TYR A 341 -7.34 -6.55 22.24
CA TYR A 341 -7.21 -6.50 23.69
C TYR A 341 -5.78 -6.25 24.18
N MET A 342 -5.67 -5.91 25.46
CA MET A 342 -4.43 -5.69 26.17
C MET A 342 -4.30 -6.69 27.33
N VAL A 343 -3.10 -7.25 27.50
CA VAL A 343 -2.76 -8.12 28.63
C VAL A 343 -1.80 -7.39 29.55
N VAL A 344 -2.19 -7.24 30.81
CA VAL A 344 -1.36 -6.67 31.87
C VAL A 344 -0.61 -7.79 32.58
N ASN A 345 0.67 -7.56 32.89
CA ASN A 345 1.58 -8.54 33.49
C ASN A 345 1.58 -9.88 32.73
N PRO A 346 1.92 -9.88 31.42
CA PRO A 346 1.82 -11.08 30.59
C PRO A 346 2.83 -12.16 30.99
N SER A 347 2.47 -13.42 30.78
CA SER A 347 3.46 -14.49 30.66
C SER A 347 4.04 -14.52 29.25
N TRP A 348 5.34 -14.79 29.12
CA TRP A 348 5.97 -14.97 27.82
C TRP A 348 6.07 -16.44 27.45
N GLY A 349 5.35 -16.88 26.43
CA GLY A 349 5.66 -18.14 25.75
C GLY A 349 6.83 -17.91 24.80
N VAL A 350 7.96 -18.55 25.05
CA VAL A 350 9.15 -18.40 24.20
C VAL A 350 8.86 -18.98 22.81
N PRO A 351 9.00 -18.19 21.73
CA PRO A 351 8.83 -18.69 20.36
C PRO A 351 9.73 -19.89 20.09
N ARG A 352 9.20 -20.86 19.32
CA ARG A 352 9.89 -22.12 19.05
C ARG A 352 11.31 -21.93 18.49
N SER A 353 11.49 -20.95 17.61
CA SER A 353 12.77 -20.61 17.00
C SER A 353 13.82 -20.21 18.05
N ILE A 354 13.49 -19.27 18.94
CA ILE A 354 14.37 -18.83 20.04
C ILE A 354 14.64 -19.99 20.99
N LEU A 355 13.60 -20.73 21.35
CA LEU A 355 13.71 -21.87 22.24
C LEU A 355 14.78 -22.86 21.75
N VAL A 356 14.70 -23.30 20.48
CA VAL A 356 15.61 -24.34 19.98
C VAL A 356 16.97 -23.80 19.54
N LYS A 357 17.07 -22.56 19.07
CA LYS A 357 18.32 -21.96 18.59
C LYS A 357 19.16 -21.39 19.74
N GLU A 358 18.54 -20.85 20.78
CA GLU A 358 19.24 -20.12 21.84
C GLU A 358 19.20 -20.83 23.19
N TYR A 359 18.02 -21.24 23.67
CA TYR A 359 17.91 -21.79 25.03
C TYR A 359 18.19 -23.29 25.13
N LEU A 360 17.78 -24.11 24.16
CA LEU A 360 18.03 -25.55 24.19
C LEU A 360 19.53 -25.88 24.26
N PRO A 361 20.44 -25.22 23.50
CA PRO A 361 21.88 -25.42 23.67
C PRO A 361 22.38 -25.16 25.09
N LEU A 362 21.88 -24.10 25.74
CA LEU A 362 22.23 -23.77 27.13
C LEU A 362 21.71 -24.84 28.11
N LEU A 363 20.48 -25.32 27.90
CA LEU A 363 19.85 -26.36 28.73
C LEU A 363 20.50 -27.73 28.57
N ARG A 364 21.00 -28.06 27.36
CA ARG A 364 21.78 -29.29 27.10
C ARG A 364 23.11 -29.29 27.87
N SER A 365 23.75 -28.12 27.96
CA SER A 365 24.99 -27.93 28.71
C SER A 365 24.75 -27.90 30.22
N ASN A 366 23.70 -27.19 30.66
CA ASN A 366 23.31 -27.08 32.05
C ASN A 366 21.76 -27.07 32.17
N PRO A 367 21.14 -28.16 32.67
CA PRO A 367 19.69 -28.22 32.89
C PRO A 367 19.12 -27.12 33.80
N HIS A 368 19.96 -26.47 34.61
CA HIS A 368 19.59 -25.37 35.49
C HIS A 368 19.80 -23.97 34.88
N ALA A 369 20.33 -23.87 33.66
CA ALA A 369 20.42 -22.60 32.94
C ALA A 369 19.04 -21.93 32.79
N VAL A 370 19.03 -20.62 32.56
CA VAL A 370 17.80 -19.81 32.35
C VAL A 370 16.70 -20.11 33.38
N SER A 371 17.06 -20.16 34.66
CA SER A 371 16.19 -20.60 35.78
C SER A 371 14.90 -19.78 35.94
N HIS A 372 14.86 -18.57 35.38
CA HIS A 372 13.66 -17.73 35.31
C HIS A 372 12.59 -18.25 34.32
N LEU A 373 12.91 -19.27 33.50
CA LEU A 373 11.99 -19.93 32.56
C LEU A 373 11.50 -21.27 33.10
N GLN A 374 10.18 -21.44 33.07
CA GLN A 374 9.50 -22.70 33.35
C GLN A 374 9.47 -23.59 32.10
N VAL A 375 9.79 -24.88 32.26
CA VAL A 375 9.56 -25.89 31.22
C VAL A 375 8.09 -26.27 31.28
N VAL A 376 7.41 -26.29 30.13
CA VAL A 376 5.99 -26.65 30.05
C VAL A 376 5.74 -27.74 29.01
N ASP A 377 4.78 -28.62 29.29
CA ASP A 377 4.32 -29.60 28.31
C ASP A 377 3.33 -29.00 27.29
N ASN A 378 2.86 -29.82 26.35
CA ASN A 378 1.90 -29.41 25.31
C ASN A 378 0.52 -28.98 25.85
N ARG A 379 0.23 -29.25 27.13
CA ARG A 379 -0.98 -28.80 27.84
C ARG A 379 -0.70 -27.56 28.70
N GLY A 380 0.51 -27.00 28.63
CA GLY A 380 0.93 -25.82 29.40
C GLY A 380 1.23 -26.11 30.88
N ARG A 381 1.33 -27.39 31.28
CA ARG A 381 1.64 -27.78 32.67
C ARG A 381 3.14 -27.67 32.90
N VAL A 382 3.53 -27.16 34.05
CA VAL A 382 4.95 -27.02 34.41
C VAL A 382 5.55 -28.40 34.64
N VAL A 383 6.65 -28.69 33.95
CA VAL A 383 7.43 -29.91 34.10
C VAL A 383 8.67 -29.59 34.93
N PRO A 384 8.95 -30.34 36.01
CA PRO A 384 10.19 -30.18 36.77
C PRO A 384 11.40 -30.37 35.85
N ARG A 385 12.29 -29.38 35.82
CA ARG A 385 13.46 -29.36 34.93
C ARG A 385 14.37 -30.58 35.12
N GLY A 386 14.54 -31.02 36.37
CA GLY A 386 15.31 -32.22 36.70
C GLY A 386 14.71 -33.53 36.21
N ALA A 387 13.44 -33.54 35.80
CA ALA A 387 12.79 -34.69 35.17
C ALA A 387 13.02 -34.74 33.65
N VAL A 388 13.71 -33.76 33.06
CA VAL A 388 13.95 -33.65 31.62
C VAL A 388 15.42 -33.86 31.32
N ASN A 389 15.73 -34.91 30.55
CA ASN A 389 17.07 -35.09 29.98
C ASN A 389 17.24 -34.23 28.71
N PHE A 390 17.59 -32.96 28.87
CA PHE A 390 17.75 -32.03 27.75
C PHE A 390 18.77 -32.51 26.71
N ALA A 391 19.84 -33.20 27.15
CA ALA A 391 20.91 -33.69 26.28
C ALA A 391 20.42 -34.70 25.22
N ALA A 392 19.30 -35.39 25.48
CA ALA A 392 18.67 -36.34 24.57
C ALA A 392 17.88 -35.68 23.42
N TYR A 393 17.68 -34.37 23.46
CA TYR A 393 16.88 -33.66 22.47
C TYR A 393 17.71 -32.78 21.53
N SER A 394 17.17 -32.58 20.34
CA SER A 394 17.62 -31.68 19.28
C SER A 394 16.50 -30.68 18.96
N ALA A 395 16.80 -29.73 18.06
CA ALA A 395 15.81 -28.77 17.59
C ALA A 395 14.56 -29.44 16.97
N SER A 396 14.72 -30.61 16.34
CA SER A 396 13.64 -31.30 15.63
C SER A 396 12.72 -32.11 16.55
N ASN A 397 13.21 -32.58 17.71
CA ASN A 397 12.45 -33.49 18.57
C ASN A 397 12.18 -32.98 20.00
N PHE A 398 12.62 -31.76 20.36
CA PHE A 398 12.37 -31.22 21.70
C PHE A 398 10.87 -30.95 21.92
N PRO A 399 10.16 -31.68 22.80
CA PRO A 399 8.69 -31.69 22.83
C PRO A 399 8.09 -30.66 23.79
N PHE A 400 8.93 -29.91 24.53
CA PHE A 400 8.50 -28.96 25.54
C PHE A 400 8.52 -27.51 25.04
N GLY A 401 7.71 -26.68 25.70
CA GLY A 401 7.78 -25.22 25.61
C GLY A 401 8.57 -24.63 26.76
N LEU A 402 8.93 -23.35 26.63
CA LEU A 402 9.44 -22.52 27.73
C LEU A 402 8.49 -21.36 27.96
N ARG A 403 8.19 -21.08 29.23
CA ARG A 403 7.35 -19.95 29.65
C ARG A 403 8.06 -19.11 30.69
N GLN A 404 8.17 -17.81 30.47
CA GLN A 404 8.54 -16.85 31.51
C GLN A 404 7.29 -16.35 32.23
N PRO A 405 7.14 -16.56 33.54
CA PRO A 405 6.07 -15.94 34.32
C PRO A 405 6.19 -14.41 34.37
N PRO A 406 5.12 -13.70 34.77
CA PRO A 406 5.17 -12.25 34.97
C PRO A 406 6.22 -11.87 36.03
N SER A 407 7.06 -10.88 35.73
CA SER A 407 8.10 -10.36 36.63
C SER A 407 8.61 -8.99 36.13
N ASP A 408 9.52 -8.34 36.86
CA ASP A 408 10.19 -7.12 36.38
C ASP A 408 11.19 -7.38 35.24
N GLY A 409 11.73 -8.61 35.16
CA GLY A 409 12.63 -9.04 34.10
C GLY A 409 11.93 -9.79 32.96
N ASN A 410 10.60 -9.75 32.88
CA ASN A 410 9.85 -10.45 31.83
C ASN A 410 10.16 -9.84 30.45
N ALA A 411 10.49 -10.65 29.44
CA ALA A 411 10.86 -10.18 28.11
C ALA A 411 9.77 -9.35 27.39
N LEU A 412 8.50 -9.49 27.78
CA LEU A 412 7.38 -8.69 27.26
C LEU A 412 7.04 -7.47 28.14
N GLY A 413 7.85 -7.21 29.17
CA GLY A 413 7.63 -6.14 30.13
C GLY A 413 6.30 -6.27 30.89
N LYS A 414 5.62 -5.15 31.12
CA LYS A 414 4.40 -5.07 31.93
C LYS A 414 3.10 -5.15 31.14
N VAL A 415 3.14 -4.92 29.83
CA VAL A 415 1.93 -4.84 29.00
C VAL A 415 2.21 -5.43 27.62
N LYS A 416 1.23 -6.18 27.10
CA LYS A 416 1.20 -6.70 25.73
C LYS A 416 -0.10 -6.29 25.07
N PHE A 417 -0.03 -5.72 23.86
CA PHE A 417 -1.18 -5.32 23.05
C PHE A 417 -1.36 -6.31 21.90
N MET A 418 -2.55 -6.91 21.83
CA MET A 418 -2.85 -8.02 20.94
C MET A 418 -3.72 -7.57 19.78
N PHE A 419 -3.26 -7.92 18.59
CA PHE A 419 -3.98 -7.87 17.32
C PHE A 419 -3.75 -9.23 16.65
N PRO A 420 -4.57 -10.25 16.97
CA PRO A 420 -4.30 -11.64 16.58
C PRO A 420 -4.11 -11.80 15.06
N ASN A 421 -2.91 -12.21 14.65
CA ASN A 421 -2.51 -12.32 13.25
C ASN A 421 -1.77 -13.64 13.00
N PRO A 422 -1.70 -14.11 11.73
CA PRO A 422 -1.01 -15.36 11.39
C PRO A 422 0.52 -15.30 11.54
N TYR A 423 1.09 -14.13 11.84
CA TYR A 423 2.54 -13.90 11.90
C TYR A 423 3.10 -13.93 13.32
N ASN A 424 2.25 -14.11 14.34
CA ASN A 424 2.62 -14.11 15.75
C ASN A 424 3.35 -12.82 16.18
N ILE A 425 2.94 -11.68 15.61
CA ILE A 425 3.46 -10.35 15.92
C ILE A 425 2.50 -9.64 16.89
N TYR A 426 3.04 -8.81 17.78
CA TYR A 426 2.27 -8.00 18.72
C TYR A 426 3.11 -6.79 19.18
N LEU A 427 2.46 -5.80 19.77
CA LEU A 427 3.15 -4.68 20.42
C LEU A 427 3.28 -4.99 21.91
N GLN A 428 4.38 -4.61 22.52
CA GLN A 428 4.65 -4.92 23.91
C GLN A 428 5.59 -3.93 24.57
N ASP A 429 5.63 -4.03 25.89
CA ASP A 429 6.65 -3.44 26.72
C ASP A 429 7.96 -4.26 26.70
N THR A 430 9.02 -3.75 27.32
CA THR A 430 10.29 -4.43 27.51
C THR A 430 11.04 -3.89 28.74
N PRO A 431 11.76 -4.74 29.49
CA PRO A 431 12.65 -4.29 30.57
C PRO A 431 13.88 -3.54 30.04
N THR A 432 14.29 -3.79 28.79
CA THR A 432 15.49 -3.20 28.19
C THR A 432 15.22 -1.81 27.60
N LYS A 433 14.93 -0.85 28.47
CA LYS A 433 14.57 0.54 28.08
C LYS A 433 15.70 1.31 27.38
N SER A 434 16.95 0.91 27.59
CA SER A 434 18.12 1.59 27.01
C SER A 434 18.13 1.57 25.48
N LEU A 435 17.54 0.55 24.83
CA LEU A 435 17.52 0.45 23.36
C LEU A 435 16.75 1.59 22.69
N PHE A 436 15.80 2.23 23.39
CA PHE A 436 15.05 3.37 22.87
C PHE A 436 15.87 4.66 22.79
N ALA A 437 17.08 4.68 23.35
CA ALA A 437 18.03 5.80 23.22
C ALA A 437 18.89 5.69 21.95
N ASN A 438 18.90 4.53 21.28
CA ASN A 438 19.69 4.34 20.06
C ASN A 438 18.99 4.96 18.85
N GLU A 439 19.77 5.46 17.90
CA GLU A 439 19.27 5.99 16.62
C GLU A 439 18.67 4.87 15.77
N VAL A 440 19.45 3.81 15.52
CA VAL A 440 19.00 2.58 14.87
C VAL A 440 18.41 1.64 15.92
N ARG A 441 17.15 1.21 15.74
CA ARG A 441 16.39 0.40 16.71
C ARG A 441 15.86 -0.91 16.14
N ALA A 442 16.63 -1.54 15.25
CA ALA A 442 16.37 -2.90 14.74
C ALA A 442 17.22 -3.91 15.51
N TYR A 443 16.64 -4.60 16.51
CA TYR A 443 17.34 -5.44 17.49
C TYR A 443 16.79 -6.85 17.64
#